data_AF-A0A5C7Z5I0-F1
#
_entry.id   AF-A0A5C7Z5I0-F1
#
_cell.length_a   1.000
_cell.length_b   1.000
_cell.length_c   1.000
_cell.angle_alpha   90.00
_cell.angle_beta   90.00
_cell.angle_gamma   90.00
#
_symmetry.space_group_name_H-M   'P 1'
#
loop_
_entity.id
_entity.type
_entity.pdbx_description
1 polymer ?
#
loop_
_entity_poly.entity_id
_entity_poly.type
_entity_poly.pdbx_seq_one_letter_code
_entity_poly.pdbx_strand_id
1 'polypeptide(L)'
;MLMQRMMWIAWPAFLVAGLLEILVFGLVDPEDLHWFGHPLALSRQGVYTLAFFAFWILTMASSALTTLLSMSPFEVNRCPVPEDQRPQDCARNCC
;
A
#
# COMPACT_ATOMS: atom_id res chain seq x y z
N MET A 1 11.88 -11.55 5.72
CA MET A 1 11.30 -11.25 4.39
C MET A 1 10.04 -10.39 4.45
N LEU A 2 8.98 -10.78 5.18
CA LEU A 2 7.72 -10.01 5.21
C LEU A 2 7.93 -8.55 5.68
N MET A 3 8.67 -8.33 6.76
CA MET A 3 9.00 -7.00 7.30
C MET A 3 9.69 -6.10 6.24
N GLN A 4 10.64 -6.64 5.48
CA GLN A 4 11.33 -5.88 4.43
C GLN A 4 10.39 -5.51 3.28
N ARG A 5 9.52 -6.45 2.86
CA ARG A 5 8.49 -6.19 1.85
C ARG A 5 7.49 -5.12 2.30
N MET A 6 7.06 -5.16 3.56
CA MET A 6 6.20 -4.12 4.12
C MET A 6 6.89 -2.76 4.11
N MET A 7 8.18 -2.68 4.42
CA MET A 7 8.93 -1.43 4.37
C MET A 7 9.05 -0.88 2.94
N TRP A 8 9.22 -1.75 1.93
CA TRP A 8 9.24 -1.35 0.52
C TRP A 8 7.90 -0.83 0.01
N ILE A 9 6.80 -1.17 0.67
CA ILE A 9 5.46 -0.64 0.35
C ILE A 9 5.20 0.64 1.16
N ALA A 10 5.39 0.59 2.48
CA ALA A 10 5.03 1.66 3.40
C ALA A 10 5.84 2.94 3.14
N TRP A 11 7.14 2.82 2.81
CA TRP A 11 8.01 3.98 2.70
C TRP A 11 7.72 4.83 1.45
N PRO A 12 7.63 4.26 0.23
CA PRO A 12 7.20 5.01 -0.95
C PRO A 12 5.76 5.53 -0.82
N ALA A 13 4.86 4.73 -0.23
CA ALA A 13 3.47 5.14 0.01
C ALA A 13 3.37 6.40 0.88
N PHE A 14 4.22 6.52 1.90
CA PHE A 14 4.28 7.70 2.77
C PHE A 14 4.67 8.96 1.98
N LEU A 15 5.69 8.86 1.11
CA LEU A 15 6.14 9.98 0.28
C LEU A 15 5.04 10.44 -0.69
N VAL A 16 4.35 9.49 -1.32
CA VAL A 16 3.21 9.80 -2.21
C VAL A 16 2.05 10.39 -1.43
N ALA A 17 1.77 9.90 -0.21
CA ALA A 17 0.74 10.47 0.65
C ALA A 17 1.04 11.93 1.02
N GLY A 18 2.28 12.25 1.40
CA GLY A 18 2.69 13.63 1.65
C GLY A 18 2.60 14.52 0.41
N LEU A 19 2.96 14.01 -0.77
CA LEU A 19 2.78 14.74 -2.02
C LEU A 19 1.30 15.00 -2.32
N LEU A 20 0.44 14.00 -2.15
CA LEU A 20 -1.01 14.16 -2.32
C LEU A 20 -1.58 15.18 -1.33
N GLU A 21 -1.13 15.17 -0.09
CA GLU A 21 -1.54 16.14 0.93
C GLU A 21 -1.20 17.58 0.50
N ILE A 22 0.03 17.83 0.03
CA ILE A 22 0.45 19.13 -0.49
C ILE A 22 -0.38 19.54 -1.73
N LEU A 23 -0.62 18.61 -2.65
CA LEU A 23 -1.37 18.90 -3.87
C LEU A 23 -2.86 19.18 -3.61
N VAL A 24 -3.50 18.37 -2.77
CA VAL A 24 -4.92 18.49 -2.47
C VAL A 24 -5.18 19.75 -1.65
N PHE A 25 -4.46 19.94 -0.55
CA PHE A 25 -4.70 21.11 0.32
C PHE A 25 -4.01 22.39 -0.14
N GLY A 26 -3.09 22.30 -1.11
CA GLY A 26 -2.65 23.46 -1.87
C GLY A 26 -3.74 24.02 -2.80
N LEU A 27 -4.73 23.20 -3.15
CA LEU A 27 -5.85 23.57 -4.04
C LEU A 27 -7.19 23.72 -3.29
N VAL A 28 -7.36 23.04 -2.16
CA VAL A 28 -8.60 22.96 -1.38
C VAL A 28 -8.32 23.43 0.04
N ASP A 29 -9.02 24.46 0.52
CA ASP A 29 -8.88 24.88 1.92
C ASP A 29 -9.47 23.80 2.85
N PRO A 30 -8.71 23.27 3.83
CA PRO A 30 -9.26 22.34 4.81
C PRO A 30 -10.43 22.90 5.64
N GLU A 31 -10.58 24.22 5.77
CA GLU A 31 -11.73 24.82 6.47
C GLU A 31 -13.01 24.85 5.63
N ASP A 32 -12.90 24.78 4.31
CA ASP A 32 -14.07 24.69 3.42
C ASP A 32 -14.67 23.27 3.38
N LEU A 33 -14.05 22.32 4.09
CA LEU A 33 -14.50 20.93 4.18
C LEU A 33 -15.72 20.85 5.12
N HIS A 34 -16.90 20.73 4.54
CA HIS A 34 -18.16 20.56 5.26
C HIS A 34 -18.55 19.08 5.33
N TRP A 35 -18.83 18.57 6.53
CA TRP A 35 -19.31 17.20 6.73
C TRP A 35 -20.82 17.21 6.95
N PHE A 36 -21.57 16.66 6.00
CA PHE A 36 -23.05 16.67 6.00
C PHE A 36 -23.67 18.07 6.22
N GLY A 37 -23.08 19.10 5.63
CA GLY A 37 -23.59 20.48 5.70
C GLY A 37 -23.24 21.23 6.99
N HIS A 38 -22.50 20.61 7.91
CA HIS A 38 -21.95 21.30 9.08
C HIS A 38 -20.43 21.48 8.92
N PRO A 39 -19.86 22.60 9.40
CA PRO A 39 -18.41 22.74 9.47
C PRO A 39 -17.85 21.60 10.33
N LEU A 40 -16.81 20.94 9.83
CA LEU A 40 -16.10 19.93 10.61
C LEU A 40 -15.61 20.59 11.90
N ALA A 41 -16.06 20.10 13.06
CA ALA A 41 -15.57 20.53 14.38
C ALA A 41 -14.14 20.06 14.67
N LEU A 42 -13.36 19.83 13.61
CA LEU A 42 -12.01 19.33 13.62
C LEU A 42 -11.08 20.52 13.34
N SER A 43 -10.00 20.64 14.10
CA SER A 43 -9.01 21.67 13.81
C SER A 43 -8.38 21.41 12.43
N ARG A 44 -7.86 22.46 11.77
CA ARG A 44 -7.11 22.34 10.50
C ARG A 44 -6.08 21.21 10.56
N GLN A 45 -5.32 21.14 11.65
CA GLN A 45 -4.32 20.09 11.89
C GLN A 45 -4.92 18.68 11.93
N GLY A 46 -6.12 18.52 12.50
CA GLY A 46 -6.82 17.24 12.49
C GLY A 46 -7.18 16.79 11.08
N VAL A 47 -7.60 17.72 10.21
CA VAL A 47 -8.00 17.42 8.82
C VAL A 47 -6.78 16.93 8.04
N TYR A 48 -5.66 17.66 8.13
CA TYR A 48 -4.37 17.24 7.55
C TYR A 48 -3.97 15.84 8.01
N THR A 49 -3.97 15.61 9.32
CA THR A 49 -3.56 14.33 9.89
C THR A 49 -4.43 13.17 9.38
N LEU A 50 -5.76 13.33 9.38
CA LEU A 50 -6.67 12.28 8.90
C LEU A 50 -6.51 12.04 7.40
N ALA A 51 -6.41 13.10 6.61
CA ALA A 51 -6.23 13.00 5.16
C ALA A 51 -4.90 12.33 4.81
N PHE A 52 -3.81 12.69 5.49
CA PHE A 52 -2.51 12.03 5.34
C PHE A 52 -2.62 10.52 5.58
N PHE A 53 -3.21 10.10 6.70
CA PHE A 53 -3.40 8.68 6.99
C PHE A 53 -4.29 7.99 5.96
N ALA A 54 -5.36 8.64 5.50
CA ALA A 54 -6.23 8.10 4.46
C ALA A 54 -5.47 7.89 3.15
N PHE A 55 -4.74 8.90 2.68
CA PHE A 55 -3.90 8.80 1.48
C PHE A 55 -2.82 7.74 1.63
N TRP A 56 -2.18 7.66 2.78
CA TRP A 56 -1.13 6.67 3.05
C TRP A 56 -1.66 5.24 3.05
N ILE A 57 -2.80 4.99 3.70
CA ILE A 57 -3.44 3.67 3.72
C ILE A 57 -3.89 3.26 2.31
N LEU A 58 -4.47 4.18 1.54
CA LEU A 58 -4.91 3.91 0.17
C LEU A 58 -3.73 3.58 -0.76
N THR A 59 -2.63 4.35 -0.70
CA THR A 59 -1.44 4.09 -1.52
C THR A 59 -0.74 2.80 -1.10
N MET A 60 -0.69 2.49 0.20
CA MET A 60 -0.23 1.20 0.71
C MET A 60 -1.09 0.05 0.20
N ALA A 61 -2.42 0.18 0.23
CA ALA A 61 -3.33 -0.86 -0.23
C ALA A 61 -3.19 -1.14 -1.73
N SER A 62 -3.08 -0.09 -2.55
CA SER A 62 -2.83 -0.20 -3.99
C SER A 62 -1.51 -0.92 -4.30
N SER A 63 -0.45 -0.55 -3.58
CA SER A 63 0.87 -1.17 -3.72
C SER A 63 0.85 -2.63 -3.24
N ALA A 64 0.20 -2.91 -2.11
CA ALA A 64 0.04 -4.27 -1.60
C ALA A 64 -0.71 -5.17 -2.59
N LEU A 65 -1.80 -4.67 -3.17
CA LEU A 65 -2.53 -5.39 -4.22
C LEU A 65 -1.65 -5.66 -5.44
N THR A 66 -0.88 -4.67 -5.88
CA THR A 66 0.08 -4.83 -6.99
C THR A 66 1.10 -5.93 -6.67
N THR A 67 1.67 -5.92 -5.46
CA THR A 67 2.62 -6.97 -5.05
C THR A 67 1.99 -8.35 -5.00
N LEU A 68 0.74 -8.46 -4.55
CA LEU A 68 -0.01 -9.71 -4.51
C LEU A 68 -0.27 -10.26 -5.92
N LEU A 69 -0.66 -9.38 -6.85
CA LEU A 69 -0.87 -9.74 -8.26
C LEU A 69 0.42 -10.11 -8.99
N SER A 70 1.56 -9.53 -8.57
CA SER A 70 2.88 -9.85 -9.13
C SER A 70 3.50 -11.15 -8.58
N MET A 71 2.86 -11.82 -7.61
CA MET A 71 3.42 -13.05 -7.03
C MET A 71 3.44 -14.18 -8.07
N SER A 72 4.61 -14.80 -8.24
CA SER A 72 4.75 -15.91 -9.18
C SER A 72 3.99 -17.15 -8.69
N PRO A 73 3.46 -18.01 -9.60
CA PRO A 73 2.84 -19.27 -9.24
C PRO A 73 3.74 -20.17 -8.37
N PHE A 74 5.06 -20.08 -8.54
CA PHE A 74 6.05 -20.84 -7.74
C PHE A 74 6.21 -20.34 -6.31
N GLU A 75 5.87 -19.07 -6.06
CA GLU A 75 5.88 -18.50 -4.71
C GLU A 75 4.60 -18.87 -3.96
N VAL A 76 3.47 -18.91 -4.67
CA VAL A 76 2.15 -19.26 -4.12
C VAL A 76 1.98 -20.78 -3.99
N ASN A 77 2.35 -21.56 -5.00
CA ASN A 77 2.22 -23.02 -5.07
C ASN A 77 3.59 -23.70 -4.85
N ARG A 78 4.27 -23.35 -3.76
CA ARG A 78 5.60 -23.92 -3.48
C ARG A 78 5.49 -25.42 -3.17
N CYS A 79 6.29 -26.25 -3.85
CA CYS A 79 6.30 -27.68 -3.59
C CYS A 79 6.74 -28.00 -2.15
N PRO A 80 5.99 -28.83 -1.41
CA PRO A 80 6.30 -29.17 -0.02
C PRO A 80 7.46 -30.18 0.12
N VAL A 81 8.00 -30.66 -1.00
CA VAL A 81 9.09 -31.65 -1.05
C VAL A 81 10.48 -30.99 -1.14
N PRO A 82 11.50 -31.59 -0.49
CA PRO A 82 12.91 -31.21 -0.64
C PRO A 82 13.38 -31.15 -2.10
N GLU A 83 14.39 -30.33 -2.39
CA GLU A 83 14.86 -30.06 -3.76
C GLU A 83 15.28 -31.35 -4.50
N ASP A 84 15.89 -32.31 -3.79
CA ASP A 84 16.38 -33.59 -4.32
C ASP A 84 15.26 -34.59 -4.67
N GLN A 85 14.04 -34.36 -4.19
CA GLN A 85 12.89 -35.26 -4.35
C GLN A 85 11.74 -34.63 -5.14
N ARG A 86 11.95 -33.46 -5.76
CA ARG A 86 10.89 -32.80 -6.53
C ARG A 86 10.57 -33.56 -7.83
N PRO A 87 9.29 -33.90 -8.09
CA PRO A 87 8.85 -34.42 -9.37
C PRO A 87 9.15 -33.43 -10.51
N GLN A 88 9.34 -33.93 -11.73
CA GLN A 88 9.67 -33.09 -12.91
C GLN A 88 8.62 -31.99 -13.15
N ASP A 89 7.33 -32.28 -12.91
CA ASP A 89 6.22 -31.32 -13.03
C ASP A 89 6.33 -30.12 -12.08
N CYS A 90 7.14 -30.23 -11.02
CA CYS A 90 7.37 -29.18 -10.02
C CYS A 90 8.82 -28.70 -9.95
N ALA A 91 9.72 -29.26 -10.75
CA ALA A 91 11.11 -28.86 -10.76
C ALA A 91 11.25 -27.51 -11.47
N ARG A 92 11.69 -26.50 -10.71
CA ARG A 92 11.88 -25.11 -11.17
C ARG A 92 12.85 -24.99 -12.37
N ASN A 93 13.66 -26.02 -12.62
CA ASN A 93 14.72 -26.07 -13.63
C ASN A 93 14.56 -27.28 -14.59
N CYS A 94 13.42 -27.41 -15.26
CA CYS A 94 13.40 -28.21 -16.49
C CYS A 94 13.91 -27.35 -17.65
N CYS A 95 15.23 -27.17 -17.67
CA CYS A 95 16.17 -26.86 -18.76
C CYS A 95 17.57 -26.79 -18.14
#